data_AF-A0A8T5QLC8-F1
#
_entry.id   AF-A0A8T5QLC8-F1
#
_cell.length_a   1.000
_cell.length_b   1.000
_cell.length_c   1.000
_cell.angle_alpha   90.00
_cell.angle_beta   90.00
_cell.angle_gamma   90.00
#
_symmetry.space_group_name_H-M   'P 1'
#
loop_
_entity.id
_entity.type
_entity.pdbx_description
1 polymer ?
#
loop_
_entity_poly.entity_id
_entity_poly.type
_entity_poly.pdbx_seq_one_letter_code
_entity_poly.pdbx_strand_id
1 'polypeptide(L)'
;MTFKSIFNKVLESIKPTEDEFNHVQNKIKNFVNELQTKISNAKIILGGSMAKGTWIKSKYDADVFVQFNFEEYKDKNLSEELEKGLKGYDYTKLHGSRDYFQIEDEITYEIVPTLEIKDANEALNITDASPLHTKWVCENSDETLRDEIRLTKQFFKANKLYGAESYIKGFSGYVLEILTIHHGSFLKFIKAAKKYGEKQVIDTNKHHKDVFFEVNSSKLTSPLIVIDPTQAGRNASAALSDEVYNKFLEVVAKFLENPSTEFFTEKEFNINELKEKDNTIIIECTPVDGKIDIVGCKLEKVFKFFKRMFEKNDFMIEECDWEFKNNLLMYFSFNKYELDEIKEVIGPAESFEQGADGFRKKYPSAEVIEGKWTAKVNREFLKPDAI
;
A
#
# COMPACT_ATOMS: atom_id res chain seq x y z
N MET A 1 20.09 20.94 3.36
CA MET A 1 20.72 19.78 4.05
C MET A 1 21.28 18.83 3.00
N THR A 2 22.31 18.03 3.31
CA THR A 2 22.75 16.95 2.40
C THR A 2 21.83 15.73 2.55
N PHE A 3 21.71 14.89 1.52
CA PHE A 3 20.96 13.62 1.62
C PHE A 3 21.40 12.79 2.82
N LYS A 4 22.71 12.68 3.06
CA LYS A 4 23.29 11.95 4.20
C LYS A 4 22.77 12.49 5.54
N SER A 5 22.70 13.81 5.71
CA SER A 5 22.19 14.43 6.93
C SER A 5 20.70 14.15 7.15
N ILE A 6 19.90 14.13 6.08
CA ILE A 6 18.47 13.81 6.14
C ILE A 6 18.29 12.35 6.56
N PHE A 7 19.00 11.43 5.89
CA PHE A 7 18.88 9.99 6.14
C PHE A 7 19.30 9.59 7.55
N ASN A 8 20.40 10.16 8.07
CA ASN A 8 20.82 9.91 9.45
C ASN A 8 19.75 10.34 10.46
N LYS A 9 19.18 11.55 10.29
CA LYS A 9 18.13 12.05 11.17
C LYS A 9 16.86 11.20 11.13
N VAL A 10 16.49 10.68 9.95
CA VAL A 10 15.36 9.75 9.82
C VAL A 10 15.68 8.40 10.47
N LEU A 11 16.88 7.86 10.27
CA LEU A 11 17.28 6.58 10.88
C LEU A 11 17.27 6.66 12.41
N GLU A 12 17.69 7.77 13.01
CA GLU A 12 17.61 7.98 14.46
C GLU A 12 16.18 7.84 15.00
N SER A 13 15.16 8.27 14.23
CA SER A 13 13.77 8.16 14.65
C SER A 13 13.15 6.79 14.37
N ILE A 14 13.49 6.15 13.25
CA ILE A 14 12.82 4.91 12.82
C ILE A 14 13.56 3.62 13.18
N LYS A 15 14.87 3.66 13.42
CA LYS A 15 15.66 2.47 13.73
C LYS A 15 15.49 2.12 15.22
N PRO A 16 15.14 0.87 15.56
CA PRO A 16 15.17 0.37 16.93
C PRO A 16 16.50 0.67 17.60
N THR A 17 16.49 1.05 18.88
CA THR A 17 17.72 1.09 19.67
C THR A 17 18.25 -0.33 19.87
N GLU A 18 19.52 -0.46 20.24
CA GLU A 18 20.12 -1.78 20.52
C GLU A 18 19.39 -2.50 21.68
N ASP A 19 18.99 -1.76 22.72
CA ASP A 19 18.23 -2.30 23.84
C ASP A 19 16.83 -2.78 23.42
N GLU A 20 16.10 -1.97 22.63
CA GLU A 20 14.79 -2.36 22.07
C GLU A 20 14.93 -3.60 21.19
N PHE A 21 15.95 -3.63 20.33
CA PHE A 21 16.22 -4.76 19.45
C PHE A 21 16.46 -6.04 20.26
N ASN A 22 17.35 -5.99 21.25
CA ASN A 22 17.70 -7.13 22.09
C ASN A 22 16.50 -7.61 22.92
N HIS A 23 15.71 -6.69 23.49
CA HIS A 23 14.50 -7.02 24.24
C HIS A 23 13.47 -7.76 23.38
N VAL A 24 13.13 -7.20 22.21
CA VAL A 24 12.17 -7.80 21.26
C VAL A 24 12.67 -9.16 20.77
N GLN A 25 13.94 -9.27 20.36
CA GLN A 25 14.51 -10.53 19.89
C GLN A 25 14.50 -11.62 20.97
N ASN A 26 14.81 -11.27 22.22
CA ASN A 26 14.75 -12.22 23.33
C ASN A 26 13.33 -12.71 23.60
N LYS A 27 12.32 -11.82 23.57
CA LYS A 27 10.91 -12.22 23.69
C LYS A 27 10.48 -13.17 22.57
N ILE A 28 10.78 -12.81 21.31
CA ILE A 28 10.46 -13.65 20.15
C ILE A 28 11.13 -15.02 20.27
N LYS A 29 12.42 -15.06 20.64
CA LYS A 29 13.16 -16.31 20.82
C LYS A 29 12.54 -17.19 21.89
N ASN A 30 12.15 -16.61 23.03
CA ASN A 30 11.50 -17.35 24.11
C ASN A 30 10.14 -17.91 23.66
N PHE A 31 9.33 -17.10 22.97
CA PHE A 31 8.06 -17.52 22.41
C PHE A 31 8.21 -18.66 21.41
N VAL A 32 9.12 -18.53 20.43
CA VAL A 32 9.40 -19.57 19.43
C VAL A 32 9.87 -20.87 20.09
N ASN A 33 10.75 -20.79 21.10
CA ASN A 33 11.20 -21.97 21.83
C ASN A 33 10.05 -22.65 22.59
N GLU A 34 9.21 -21.90 23.30
CA GLU A 34 8.05 -22.45 23.98
C GLU A 34 7.10 -23.14 22.99
N LEU A 35 6.78 -22.46 21.88
CA LEU A 35 5.90 -22.99 20.85
C LEU A 35 6.49 -24.27 20.22
N GLN A 36 7.81 -24.31 20.00
CA GLN A 36 8.51 -25.48 19.47
C GLN A 36 8.43 -26.69 20.42
N THR A 37 8.34 -26.48 21.75
CA THR A 37 8.12 -27.59 22.70
C THR A 37 6.70 -28.17 22.62
N LYS A 38 5.72 -27.36 22.22
CA LYS A 38 4.31 -27.78 22.06
C LYS A 38 4.05 -28.41 20.69
N ILE A 39 4.81 -28.01 19.67
CA ILE A 39 4.69 -28.46 18.28
C ILE A 39 5.97 -29.19 17.88
N SER A 40 6.05 -30.49 18.16
CA SER A 40 7.25 -31.30 17.88
C SER A 40 7.31 -31.86 16.45
N ASN A 41 6.20 -31.86 15.72
CA ASN A 41 6.06 -32.40 14.37
C ASN A 41 6.33 -31.37 13.26
N ALA A 42 6.76 -30.16 13.62
CA ALA A 42 7.07 -29.09 12.69
C ALA A 42 8.30 -28.30 13.17
N LYS A 43 8.97 -27.65 12.23
CA LYS A 43 10.07 -26.72 12.51
C LYS A 43 9.52 -25.30 12.55
N ILE A 44 9.81 -24.56 13.63
CA ILE A 44 9.35 -23.18 13.78
C ILE A 44 10.48 -22.22 13.47
N ILE A 45 10.23 -21.26 12.59
CA ILE A 45 11.20 -20.22 12.22
C ILE A 45 10.58 -18.83 12.27
N LEU A 46 11.41 -17.84 12.60
CA LEU A 46 11.05 -16.44 12.50
C LEU A 46 11.10 -15.99 11.04
N GLY A 47 10.10 -15.23 10.63
CA GLY A 47 9.92 -14.64 9.32
C GLY A 47 9.93 -13.11 9.34
N GLY A 48 9.47 -12.54 8.24
CA GLY A 48 9.06 -11.14 8.24
C GLY A 48 10.20 -10.13 8.35
N SER A 49 9.85 -8.88 8.63
CA SER A 49 10.83 -7.82 8.86
C SER A 49 11.69 -8.07 10.10
N MET A 50 11.17 -8.79 11.10
CA MET A 50 11.89 -9.15 12.31
C MET A 50 13.06 -10.11 12.03
N ALA A 51 12.84 -11.19 11.28
CA ALA A 51 13.94 -12.07 10.87
C ALA A 51 14.96 -11.36 9.97
N LYS A 52 14.48 -10.48 9.09
CA LYS A 52 15.31 -9.75 8.12
C LYS A 52 16.14 -8.64 8.77
N GLY A 53 15.78 -8.19 9.98
CA GLY A 53 16.39 -7.01 10.57
C GLY A 53 16.06 -5.74 9.81
N THR A 54 14.84 -5.61 9.26
CA THR A 54 14.38 -4.46 8.44
C THR A 54 13.12 -3.78 8.99
N TRP A 55 12.77 -4.04 10.26
CA TRP A 55 11.62 -3.41 10.89
C TRP A 55 11.93 -1.97 11.29
N ILE A 56 10.89 -1.14 11.24
CA ILE A 56 10.87 0.24 11.71
C ILE A 56 10.19 0.27 13.10
N LYS A 57 10.52 1.28 13.91
CA LYS A 57 9.87 1.53 15.21
C LYS A 57 8.37 1.79 14.99
N SER A 58 7.56 0.77 15.22
CA SER A 58 6.09 0.79 15.15
C SER A 58 5.52 -0.33 16.04
N LYS A 59 4.26 -0.73 15.83
CA LYS A 59 3.73 -1.99 16.40
C LYS A 59 4.71 -3.13 16.06
N TYR A 60 5.09 -3.89 17.08
CA TYR A 60 6.02 -5.01 16.91
C TYR A 60 5.24 -6.23 16.46
N ASP A 61 5.37 -6.56 15.18
CA ASP A 61 4.73 -7.74 14.58
C ASP A 61 5.80 -8.78 14.22
N ALA A 62 5.59 -10.02 14.62
CA ALA A 62 6.50 -11.14 14.40
C ALA A 62 5.81 -12.26 13.62
N ASP A 63 6.22 -12.44 12.36
CA ASP A 63 5.82 -13.58 11.54
C ASP A 63 6.51 -14.85 12.04
N VAL A 64 5.76 -15.85 12.48
CA VAL A 64 6.27 -17.14 12.96
C VAL A 64 5.77 -18.24 12.03
N PHE A 65 6.65 -18.76 11.18
CA PHE A 65 6.31 -19.84 10.26
C PHE A 65 6.48 -21.19 10.94
N VAL A 66 5.41 -21.98 10.96
CA VAL A 66 5.42 -23.37 11.43
C VAL A 66 5.50 -24.27 10.21
N GLN A 67 6.70 -24.77 9.91
CA GLN A 67 7.02 -25.54 8.72
C GLN A 67 6.82 -27.04 8.98
N PHE A 68 5.75 -27.58 8.41
CA PHE A 68 5.46 -29.01 8.44
C PHE A 68 6.23 -29.73 7.33
N ASN A 69 6.67 -30.97 7.59
CA ASN A 69 7.37 -31.76 6.59
C ASN A 69 6.51 -31.94 5.33
N PHE A 70 7.11 -31.66 4.16
CA PHE A 70 6.39 -31.68 2.89
C PHE A 70 5.71 -33.03 2.61
N GLU A 71 6.46 -34.14 2.65
CA GLU A 71 5.93 -35.45 2.27
C GLU A 71 4.84 -35.96 3.21
N GLU A 72 4.96 -35.65 4.51
CA GLU A 72 4.00 -36.11 5.51
C GLU A 72 2.71 -35.25 5.57
N TYR A 73 2.78 -33.98 5.16
CA TYR A 73 1.69 -33.02 5.38
C TYR A 73 1.12 -32.34 4.13
N LYS A 74 1.68 -32.57 2.92
CA LYS A 74 1.19 -31.94 1.68
C LYS A 74 -0.30 -32.12 1.39
N ASP A 75 -0.88 -33.24 1.80
CA ASP A 75 -2.31 -33.57 1.60
C ASP A 75 -3.17 -33.31 2.86
N LYS A 76 -2.60 -32.70 3.91
CA LYS A 76 -3.28 -32.42 5.19
C LYS A 76 -3.69 -30.96 5.32
N ASN A 77 -4.65 -30.70 6.20
CA ASN A 77 -5.00 -29.34 6.58
C ASN A 77 -4.01 -28.79 7.62
N LEU A 78 -3.00 -28.04 7.16
CA LEU A 78 -1.96 -27.51 8.06
C LEU A 78 -2.50 -26.52 9.10
N SER A 79 -3.60 -25.83 8.81
CA SER A 79 -4.22 -24.92 9.78
C SER A 79 -4.76 -25.68 10.98
N GLU A 80 -5.45 -26.80 10.75
CA GLU A 80 -5.93 -27.67 11.82
C GLU A 80 -4.78 -28.32 12.60
N GLU A 81 -3.71 -28.72 11.92
CA GLU A 81 -2.52 -29.28 12.58
C GLU A 81 -1.83 -28.26 13.48
N LEU A 82 -1.70 -27.01 13.02
CA LEU A 82 -1.17 -25.91 13.83
C LEU A 82 -2.08 -25.58 15.03
N GLU A 83 -3.39 -25.51 14.81
CA GLU A 83 -4.37 -25.16 15.86
C GLU A 83 -4.31 -26.11 17.07
N LYS A 84 -4.02 -27.40 16.84
CA LYS A 84 -3.80 -28.38 17.92
C LYS A 84 -2.65 -27.98 18.84
N GLY A 85 -1.60 -27.40 18.28
CA GLY A 85 -0.40 -26.92 18.98
C GLY A 85 -0.58 -25.61 19.74
N LEU A 86 -1.65 -24.86 19.43
CA LEU A 86 -1.97 -23.58 20.05
C LEU A 86 -2.92 -23.70 21.27
N LYS A 87 -3.25 -24.92 21.69
CA LYS A 87 -4.06 -25.14 22.90
C LYS A 87 -3.42 -24.46 24.12
N GLY A 88 -4.22 -23.62 24.79
CA GLY A 88 -3.79 -22.88 25.97
C GLY A 88 -3.26 -21.48 25.69
N TYR A 89 -3.14 -21.08 24.42
CA TYR A 89 -2.98 -19.67 24.06
C TYR A 89 -4.33 -19.01 23.83
N ASP A 90 -4.41 -17.72 24.16
CA ASP A 90 -5.48 -16.85 23.69
C ASP A 90 -5.09 -16.35 22.30
N TYR A 91 -5.84 -16.75 21.27
CA TYR A 91 -5.51 -16.45 19.88
C TYR A 91 -6.75 -16.07 19.09
N THR A 92 -6.53 -15.23 18.08
CA THR A 92 -7.52 -14.93 17.04
C THR A 92 -7.21 -15.73 15.79
N LYS A 93 -8.18 -16.47 15.26
CA LYS A 93 -8.06 -17.17 13.98
C LYS A 93 -8.37 -16.21 12.83
N LEU A 94 -7.43 -16.06 11.90
CA LEU A 94 -7.53 -15.17 10.75
C LEU A 94 -7.56 -15.98 9.45
N HIS A 95 -8.36 -15.51 8.49
CA HIS A 95 -8.58 -16.19 7.21
C HIS A 95 -7.83 -15.48 6.07
N GLY A 96 -6.78 -16.12 5.54
CA GLY A 96 -6.06 -15.71 4.34
C GLY A 96 -6.27 -16.69 3.17
N SER A 97 -5.19 -16.98 2.42
CA SER A 97 -5.16 -18.14 1.49
C SER A 97 -5.16 -19.48 2.23
N ARG A 98 -4.83 -19.45 3.51
CA ARG A 98 -4.88 -20.51 4.51
C ARG A 98 -5.17 -19.84 5.85
N ASP A 99 -5.80 -20.54 6.78
CA ASP A 99 -6.04 -19.99 8.12
C ASP A 99 -4.73 -19.92 8.88
N TYR A 100 -4.53 -18.80 9.57
CA TYR A 100 -3.39 -18.54 10.42
C TYR A 100 -3.88 -17.92 11.74
N PHE A 101 -2.99 -17.79 12.71
CA PHE A 101 -3.39 -17.45 14.07
C PHE A 101 -2.60 -16.25 14.56
N GLN A 102 -3.27 -15.35 15.25
CA GLN A 102 -2.65 -14.17 15.84
C GLN A 102 -2.74 -14.25 17.36
N ILE A 103 -1.61 -14.02 18.03
CA ILE A 103 -1.56 -13.85 19.49
C ILE A 103 -1.10 -12.43 19.76
N GLU A 104 -1.93 -11.66 20.46
CA GLU A 104 -1.60 -10.31 20.88
C GLU A 104 -0.97 -10.31 22.29
N ASP A 105 0.24 -9.78 22.38
CA ASP A 105 0.96 -9.45 23.62
C ASP A 105 1.67 -8.10 23.37
N GLU A 106 2.76 -7.80 24.09
CA GLU A 106 3.70 -6.72 23.74
C GLU A 106 4.17 -6.80 22.28
N ILE A 107 4.26 -8.03 21.74
CA ILE A 107 4.54 -8.32 20.34
C ILE A 107 3.33 -9.07 19.80
N THR A 108 2.85 -8.67 18.64
CA THR A 108 1.81 -9.42 17.92
C THR A 108 2.48 -10.54 17.14
N TYR A 109 2.17 -11.80 17.46
CA TYR A 109 2.72 -12.96 16.78
C TYR A 109 1.73 -13.45 15.72
N GLU A 110 2.14 -13.45 14.46
CA GLU A 110 1.39 -14.07 13.36
C GLU A 110 1.94 -15.47 13.09
N ILE A 111 1.22 -16.49 13.54
CA ILE A 111 1.63 -17.88 13.48
C ILE A 111 1.03 -18.51 12.23
N VAL A 112 1.87 -18.72 11.23
CA VAL A 112 1.46 -19.09 9.88
C VAL A 112 1.89 -20.54 9.58
N PRO A 113 0.95 -21.46 9.31
CA PRO A 113 1.29 -22.82 8.93
C PRO A 113 1.79 -22.86 7.49
N THR A 114 2.92 -23.54 7.25
CA THR A 114 3.58 -23.66 5.95
C THR A 114 4.12 -25.07 5.74
N LEU A 115 4.38 -25.44 4.48
CA LEU A 115 5.19 -26.61 4.15
C LEU A 115 6.68 -26.25 4.17
N GLU A 116 7.51 -27.17 4.64
CA GLU A 116 8.97 -27.08 4.51
C GLU A 116 9.37 -27.41 3.06
N ILE A 117 9.46 -26.36 2.23
CA ILE A 117 9.89 -26.45 0.83
C ILE A 117 11.31 -25.91 0.63
N LYS A 118 12.00 -26.37 -0.41
CA LYS A 118 13.33 -25.89 -0.79
C LYS A 118 13.26 -24.98 -2.02
N ASP A 119 12.31 -25.23 -2.90
CA ASP A 119 12.05 -24.47 -4.11
C ASP A 119 10.61 -23.95 -4.10
N ALA A 120 10.41 -22.71 -4.53
CA ALA A 120 9.07 -22.11 -4.51
C ALA A 120 8.09 -22.78 -5.49
N ASN A 121 8.57 -23.54 -6.48
CA ASN A 121 7.73 -24.36 -7.35
C ASN A 121 7.09 -25.56 -6.62
N GLU A 122 7.58 -25.92 -5.44
CA GLU A 122 6.97 -26.94 -4.58
C GLU A 122 5.78 -26.39 -3.76
N ALA A 123 5.60 -25.07 -3.72
CA ALA A 123 4.56 -24.44 -2.92
C ALA A 123 3.15 -24.89 -3.35
N LEU A 124 2.35 -25.37 -2.39
CA LEU A 124 0.94 -25.73 -2.60
C LEU A 124 0.00 -24.59 -2.17
N ASN A 125 0.50 -23.64 -1.39
CA ASN A 125 -0.14 -22.40 -1.04
C ASN A 125 0.84 -21.25 -1.16
N ILE A 126 0.34 -20.03 -1.40
CA ILE A 126 1.18 -18.84 -1.52
C ILE A 126 2.02 -18.55 -0.27
N THR A 127 1.54 -18.96 0.92
CA THR A 127 2.28 -18.78 2.18
C THR A 127 3.48 -19.72 2.33
N ASP A 128 3.52 -20.85 1.60
CA ASP A 128 4.64 -21.80 1.69
C ASP A 128 5.94 -21.20 1.15
N ALA A 129 5.86 -20.23 0.23
CA ALA A 129 7.00 -19.50 -0.30
C ALA A 129 7.50 -18.35 0.61
N SER A 130 6.71 -17.91 1.60
CA SER A 130 7.07 -16.78 2.47
C SER A 130 8.37 -16.96 3.27
N PRO A 131 8.69 -18.18 3.79
CA PRO A 131 10.02 -18.49 4.31
C PRO A 131 11.17 -18.23 3.33
N LEU A 132 11.00 -18.56 2.05
CA LEU A 132 12.03 -18.37 1.02
C LEU A 132 12.26 -16.87 0.74
N HIS A 133 11.21 -16.04 0.78
CA HIS A 133 11.36 -14.58 0.69
C HIS A 133 12.21 -14.03 1.83
N THR A 134 11.97 -14.51 3.05
CA THR A 134 12.76 -14.12 4.23
C THR A 134 14.22 -14.50 4.05
N LYS A 135 14.47 -15.76 3.69
CA LYS A 135 15.81 -16.26 3.40
C LYS A 135 16.54 -15.42 2.34
N TRP A 136 15.89 -15.16 1.20
CA TRP A 136 16.48 -14.40 0.11
C TRP A 136 16.87 -12.98 0.54
N VAL A 137 16.03 -12.28 1.29
CA VAL A 137 16.37 -10.94 1.78
C VAL A 137 17.55 -10.99 2.76
N CYS A 138 17.57 -11.94 3.69
CA CYS A 138 18.68 -12.09 4.63
C CYS A 138 20.02 -12.37 3.92
N GLU A 139 20.01 -13.20 2.87
CA GLU A 139 21.20 -13.56 2.09
C GLU A 139 21.70 -12.41 1.19
N ASN A 140 20.81 -11.49 0.81
CA ASN A 140 21.10 -10.40 -0.12
C ASN A 140 21.11 -9.01 0.55
N SER A 141 21.11 -8.93 1.89
CA SER A 141 21.22 -7.66 2.61
C SER A 141 22.16 -7.74 3.82
N ASP A 142 23.13 -6.84 3.83
CA ASP A 142 23.97 -6.53 4.99
C ASP A 142 23.31 -5.48 5.89
N GLU A 143 23.94 -5.15 7.03
CA GLU A 143 23.41 -4.15 7.97
C GLU A 143 23.21 -2.77 7.35
N THR A 144 24.07 -2.36 6.43
CA THR A 144 23.97 -1.05 5.77
C THR A 144 22.75 -1.02 4.86
N LEU A 145 22.55 -2.06 4.05
CA LEU A 145 21.42 -2.17 3.15
C LEU A 145 20.09 -2.33 3.91
N ARG A 146 20.10 -2.94 5.09
CA ARG A 146 18.91 -3.03 5.95
C ARG A 146 18.45 -1.65 6.44
N ASP A 147 19.36 -0.73 6.72
CA ASP A 147 19.01 0.66 7.04
C ASP A 147 18.47 1.41 5.82
N GLU A 148 19.01 1.16 4.62
CA GLU A 148 18.45 1.67 3.37
C GLU A 148 17.03 1.13 3.10
N ILE A 149 16.76 -0.13 3.45
CA ILE A 149 15.41 -0.72 3.37
C ILE A 149 14.46 -0.01 4.35
N ARG A 150 14.90 0.30 5.58
CA ARG A 150 14.10 1.06 6.56
C ARG A 150 13.74 2.43 6.02
N LEU A 151 14.70 3.17 5.46
CA LEU A 151 14.45 4.46 4.81
C LEU A 151 13.42 4.32 3.70
N THR A 152 13.55 3.29 2.86
CA THR A 152 12.62 3.03 1.76
C THR A 152 11.22 2.75 2.30
N LYS A 153 11.06 1.86 3.29
CA LYS A 153 9.76 1.57 3.90
C LYS A 153 9.14 2.84 4.51
N GLN A 154 9.91 3.62 5.26
CA GLN A 154 9.42 4.84 5.88
C GLN A 154 8.98 5.88 4.85
N PHE A 155 9.78 6.09 3.79
CA PHE A 155 9.44 7.03 2.73
C PHE A 155 8.11 6.63 2.07
N PHE A 156 7.94 5.36 1.73
CA PHE A 156 6.71 4.89 1.10
C PHE A 156 5.52 4.96 2.06
N LYS A 157 5.73 4.67 3.35
CA LYS A 157 4.70 4.77 4.38
C LYS A 157 4.22 6.21 4.57
N ALA A 158 5.15 7.14 4.80
CA ALA A 158 4.89 8.56 4.98
C ALA A 158 4.14 9.21 3.79
N ASN A 159 4.39 8.72 2.57
CA ASN A 159 3.72 9.23 1.37
C ASN A 159 2.46 8.44 0.96
N LYS A 160 1.97 7.53 1.82
CA LYS A 160 0.80 6.67 1.57
C LYS A 160 0.92 5.87 0.27
N LEU A 161 2.09 5.26 0.08
CA LEU A 161 2.42 4.35 -1.03
C LEU A 161 2.65 2.91 -0.55
N TYR A 162 2.80 2.71 0.77
CA TYR A 162 3.08 1.42 1.39
C TYR A 162 1.79 0.64 1.67
N GLY A 163 1.77 -0.65 1.32
CA GLY A 163 0.64 -1.55 1.55
C GLY A 163 0.15 -2.19 0.24
N ALA A 164 -0.08 -3.49 0.25
CA ALA A 164 -0.59 -4.25 -0.89
C ALA A 164 -2.05 -4.72 -0.70
N GLU A 165 -2.69 -4.25 0.37
CA GLU A 165 -4.11 -4.42 0.66
C GLU A 165 -4.94 -3.92 -0.52
N SER A 166 -6.08 -4.56 -0.77
CA SER A 166 -6.92 -4.33 -1.96
C SER A 166 -7.47 -2.91 -2.02
N TYR A 167 -7.51 -2.17 -0.92
CA TYR A 167 -7.95 -0.77 -0.87
C TYR A 167 -6.80 0.23 -0.97
N ILE A 168 -5.55 -0.20 -0.74
CA ILE A 168 -4.35 0.63 -0.90
C ILE A 168 -3.76 0.45 -2.30
N LYS A 169 -3.61 -0.80 -2.77
CA LYS A 169 -3.04 -1.16 -4.09
C LYS A 169 -1.67 -0.51 -4.34
N GLY A 170 -0.83 -0.50 -3.30
CA GLY A 170 0.50 0.10 -3.29
C GLY A 170 1.63 -0.91 -3.27
N PHE A 171 2.76 -0.52 -2.69
CA PHE A 171 3.99 -1.31 -2.64
C PHE A 171 4.03 -2.15 -1.34
N SER A 172 4.14 -3.47 -1.48
CA SER A 172 4.35 -4.35 -0.32
C SER A 172 5.75 -4.17 0.27
N GLY A 173 5.92 -4.50 1.55
CA GLY A 173 7.23 -4.50 2.19
C GLY A 173 8.27 -5.35 1.46
N TYR A 174 7.86 -6.50 0.90
CA TYR A 174 8.76 -7.36 0.13
C TYR A 174 9.16 -6.75 -1.22
N VAL A 175 8.24 -6.08 -1.92
CA VAL A 175 8.57 -5.36 -3.16
C VAL A 175 9.59 -4.25 -2.88
N LEU A 176 9.44 -3.50 -1.78
CA LEU A 176 10.40 -2.47 -1.39
C LEU A 176 11.77 -3.05 -1.02
N GLU A 177 11.81 -4.20 -0.36
CA GLU A 177 13.04 -4.94 -0.09
C GLU A 177 13.75 -5.32 -1.41
N ILE A 178 13.03 -5.93 -2.37
CA ILE A 178 13.59 -6.30 -3.68
C ILE A 178 14.13 -5.07 -4.42
N LEU A 179 13.35 -3.99 -4.50
CA LEU A 179 13.74 -2.77 -5.22
C LEU A 179 14.98 -2.11 -4.58
N THR A 180 15.02 -2.04 -3.25
CA THR A 180 16.17 -1.48 -2.54
C THR A 180 17.42 -2.32 -2.77
N ILE A 181 17.31 -3.65 -2.70
CA ILE A 181 18.40 -4.59 -2.96
C ILE A 181 18.90 -4.47 -4.40
N HIS A 182 17.98 -4.43 -5.37
CA HIS A 182 18.29 -4.30 -6.79
C HIS A 182 19.16 -3.07 -7.09
N HIS A 183 18.80 -1.92 -6.50
CA HIS A 183 19.50 -0.65 -6.72
C HIS A 183 20.68 -0.42 -5.77
N GLY A 184 20.74 -1.17 -4.66
CA GLY A 184 21.80 -1.13 -3.65
C GLY A 184 21.74 0.03 -2.66
N SER A 185 20.76 0.94 -2.76
CA SER A 185 20.43 1.93 -1.72
C SER A 185 19.10 2.64 -2.02
N PHE A 186 18.50 3.27 -1.01
CA PHE A 186 17.28 4.08 -1.17
C PHE A 186 17.50 5.19 -2.21
N LEU A 187 18.57 5.98 -2.07
CA LEU A 187 18.80 7.11 -2.99
C LEU A 187 19.05 6.66 -4.43
N LYS A 188 19.73 5.53 -4.63
CA LYS A 188 19.93 4.97 -5.99
C LYS A 188 18.60 4.51 -6.58
N PHE A 189 17.77 3.84 -5.78
CA PHE A 189 16.43 3.45 -6.19
C PHE A 189 15.59 4.65 -6.61
N ILE A 190 15.48 5.68 -5.77
CA ILE A 190 14.67 6.88 -6.06
C ILE A 190 15.21 7.64 -7.30
N LYS A 191 16.53 7.73 -7.47
CA LYS A 191 17.13 8.33 -8.67
C LYS A 191 16.84 7.52 -9.94
N ALA A 192 16.83 6.19 -9.85
CA ALA A 192 16.46 5.32 -10.95
C ALA A 192 14.97 5.46 -11.30
N ALA A 193 14.11 5.50 -10.28
CA ALA A 193 12.66 5.63 -10.41
C ALA A 193 12.23 6.91 -11.15
N LYS A 194 12.99 8.01 -11.04
CA LYS A 194 12.75 9.24 -11.83
C LYS A 194 12.72 9.00 -13.35
N LYS A 195 13.34 7.91 -13.83
CA LYS A 195 13.41 7.54 -15.25
C LYS A 195 12.44 6.43 -15.62
N TYR A 196 11.65 5.90 -14.68
CA TYR A 196 10.70 4.85 -15.00
C TYR A 196 9.60 5.40 -15.91
N GLY A 197 9.22 4.61 -16.92
CA GLY A 197 8.11 4.92 -17.82
C GLY A 197 6.78 4.39 -17.31
N GLU A 198 5.77 4.42 -18.18
CA GLU A 198 4.43 3.85 -17.92
C GLU A 198 4.50 2.35 -17.58
N LYS A 199 5.49 1.65 -18.14
CA LYS A 199 5.72 0.23 -17.87
C LYS A 199 7.18 -0.06 -17.62
N GLN A 200 7.52 -0.44 -16.39
CA GLN A 200 8.89 -0.75 -15.96
C GLN A 200 8.98 -2.20 -15.51
N VAL A 201 10.06 -2.88 -15.91
CA VAL A 201 10.37 -4.25 -15.48
C VAL A 201 11.63 -4.24 -14.62
N ILE A 202 11.60 -4.96 -13.51
CA ILE A 202 12.73 -5.20 -12.61
C ILE A 202 12.84 -6.71 -12.39
N ASP A 203 13.94 -7.30 -12.86
CA ASP A 203 14.28 -8.70 -12.65
C ASP A 203 15.66 -8.78 -11.99
N THR A 204 15.67 -8.85 -10.66
CA THR A 204 16.89 -8.77 -9.85
C THR A 204 17.81 -9.98 -10.05
N ASN A 205 17.22 -11.18 -10.22
CA ASN A 205 17.98 -12.40 -10.41
C ASN A 205 18.22 -12.75 -11.89
N LYS A 206 17.69 -11.94 -12.82
CA LYS A 206 17.79 -12.17 -14.28
C LYS A 206 17.23 -13.53 -14.68
N HIS A 207 16.08 -13.88 -14.12
CA HIS A 207 15.35 -15.11 -14.44
C HIS A 207 14.96 -15.17 -15.93
N HIS A 208 14.71 -14.01 -16.54
CA HIS A 208 14.19 -13.92 -17.90
C HIS A 208 15.11 -13.14 -18.83
N LYS A 209 15.09 -13.52 -20.12
CA LYS A 209 15.65 -12.68 -21.19
C LYS A 209 14.63 -11.66 -21.65
N ASP A 210 13.36 -12.07 -21.74
CA ASP A 210 12.23 -11.20 -22.04
C ASP A 210 11.00 -11.57 -21.20
N VAL A 211 10.77 -10.78 -20.16
CA VAL A 211 9.64 -10.96 -19.24
C VAL A 211 8.29 -10.93 -19.95
N PHE A 212 8.13 -10.11 -21.00
CA PHE A 212 6.83 -9.97 -21.68
C PHE A 212 6.47 -11.19 -22.53
N PHE A 213 7.47 -11.96 -22.95
CA PHE A 213 7.27 -13.18 -23.71
C PHE A 213 7.18 -14.41 -22.79
N GLU A 214 7.97 -14.44 -21.71
CA GLU A 214 8.13 -15.63 -20.87
C GLU A 214 7.12 -15.71 -19.72
N VAL A 215 6.61 -14.59 -19.22
CA VAL A 215 5.67 -14.54 -18.10
C VAL A 215 4.24 -14.35 -18.61
N ASN A 216 3.29 -15.06 -17.99
CA ASN A 216 1.87 -14.94 -18.34
C ASN A 216 1.39 -13.48 -18.28
N SER A 217 0.85 -12.99 -19.39
CA SER A 217 0.42 -11.60 -19.56
C SER A 217 -0.60 -11.12 -18.52
N SER A 218 -1.43 -12.01 -17.98
CA SER A 218 -2.40 -11.68 -16.93
C SER A 218 -1.73 -11.27 -15.61
N LYS A 219 -0.47 -11.62 -15.40
CA LYS A 219 0.34 -11.23 -14.23
C LYS A 219 1.12 -9.94 -14.47
N LEU A 220 1.14 -9.42 -15.69
CA LEU A 220 1.95 -8.27 -16.12
C LEU A 220 1.10 -7.01 -16.30
N THR A 221 -0.03 -6.91 -15.61
CA THR A 221 -0.97 -5.79 -15.74
C THR A 221 -0.54 -4.55 -14.96
N SER A 222 0.26 -4.70 -13.90
CA SER A 222 0.75 -3.58 -13.10
C SER A 222 1.75 -2.71 -13.88
N PRO A 223 1.84 -1.40 -13.59
CA PRO A 223 2.76 -0.49 -14.28
C PRO A 223 4.23 -0.78 -13.94
N LEU A 224 4.50 -1.26 -12.72
CA LEU A 224 5.80 -1.80 -12.34
C LEU A 224 5.68 -3.32 -12.20
N ILE A 225 6.49 -4.05 -12.96
CA ILE A 225 6.62 -5.50 -12.90
C ILE A 225 7.91 -5.82 -12.15
N VAL A 226 7.79 -6.34 -10.93
CA VAL A 226 8.92 -6.82 -10.14
C VAL A 226 8.89 -8.34 -10.15
N ILE A 227 9.81 -8.96 -10.87
CA ILE A 227 9.94 -10.42 -10.86
C ILE A 227 10.43 -10.86 -9.48
N ASP A 228 9.69 -11.79 -8.89
CA ASP A 228 10.04 -12.35 -7.59
C ASP A 228 11.36 -13.14 -7.70
N PRO A 229 12.40 -12.78 -6.94
CA PRO A 229 13.69 -13.47 -7.00
C PRO A 229 13.61 -14.96 -6.65
N THR A 230 12.60 -15.39 -5.90
CA THR A 230 12.39 -16.79 -5.52
C THR A 230 11.42 -17.51 -6.47
N GLN A 231 10.66 -16.78 -7.30
CA GLN A 231 9.62 -17.30 -8.18
C GLN A 231 9.61 -16.57 -9.53
N ALA A 232 10.35 -17.09 -10.51
CA ALA A 232 10.47 -16.49 -11.85
C ALA A 232 9.11 -16.14 -12.49
N GLY A 233 8.11 -17.02 -12.36
CA GLY A 233 6.77 -16.80 -12.92
C GLY A 233 5.85 -15.86 -12.14
N ARG A 234 6.35 -15.14 -11.13
CA ARG A 234 5.55 -14.28 -10.23
C ARG A 234 5.96 -12.82 -10.35
N ASN A 235 4.98 -11.95 -10.58
CA ASN A 235 5.11 -10.51 -10.40
C ASN A 235 4.77 -10.15 -8.95
N ALA A 236 5.76 -9.78 -8.16
CA ALA A 236 5.62 -9.42 -6.75
C ALA A 236 4.82 -8.11 -6.54
N SER A 237 4.76 -7.24 -7.56
CA SER A 237 4.02 -5.97 -7.54
C SER A 237 2.72 -6.01 -8.35
N ALA A 238 2.13 -7.19 -8.56
CA ALA A 238 0.89 -7.35 -9.34
C ALA A 238 -0.31 -6.55 -8.78
N ALA A 239 -0.34 -6.27 -7.47
CA ALA A 239 -1.38 -5.49 -6.83
C ALA A 239 -1.22 -3.96 -6.99
N LEU A 240 -0.07 -3.49 -7.49
CA LEU A 240 0.21 -2.07 -7.65
C LEU A 240 -0.68 -1.45 -8.72
N SER A 241 -1.42 -0.40 -8.35
CA SER A 241 -2.27 0.35 -9.26
C SER A 241 -1.54 1.48 -9.99
N ASP A 242 -2.04 1.89 -11.16
CA ASP A 242 -1.56 3.06 -11.89
C ASP A 242 -1.69 4.35 -11.08
N GLU A 243 -2.76 4.49 -10.29
CA GLU A 243 -3.00 5.66 -9.43
C GLU A 243 -1.86 5.82 -8.40
N VAL A 244 -1.52 4.75 -7.68
CA VAL A 244 -0.43 4.77 -6.69
C VAL A 244 0.94 4.88 -7.36
N TYR A 245 1.13 4.26 -8.52
CA TYR A 245 2.39 4.34 -9.26
C TYR A 245 2.65 5.76 -9.77
N ASN A 246 1.65 6.44 -10.33
CA ASN A 246 1.78 7.83 -10.78
C ASN A 246 2.08 8.75 -9.59
N LYS A 247 1.37 8.58 -8.47
CA LYS A 247 1.68 9.29 -7.22
C LYS A 247 3.11 9.05 -6.76
N PHE A 248 3.61 7.82 -6.86
CA PHE A 248 5.00 7.49 -6.54
C PHE A 248 5.98 8.28 -7.41
N LEU A 249 5.79 8.33 -8.74
CA LEU A 249 6.66 9.09 -9.64
C LEU A 249 6.66 10.59 -9.34
N GLU A 250 5.49 11.16 -9.02
CA GLU A 250 5.37 12.57 -8.58
C GLU A 250 6.12 12.84 -7.29
N VAL A 251 5.95 11.97 -6.28
CA VAL A 251 6.64 12.08 -4.98
C VAL A 251 8.16 11.96 -5.16
N VAL A 252 8.62 11.04 -6.00
CA VAL A 252 10.04 10.90 -6.37
C VAL A 252 10.59 12.18 -6.97
N ALA A 253 9.86 12.79 -7.92
CA ALA A 253 10.26 14.04 -8.56
C ALA A 253 10.40 15.18 -7.53
N LYS A 254 9.38 15.37 -6.69
CA LYS A 254 9.35 16.39 -5.63
C LYS A 254 10.48 16.20 -4.61
N PHE A 255 10.71 14.97 -4.16
CA PHE A 255 11.78 14.68 -3.19
C PHE A 255 13.17 14.95 -3.77
N LEU A 256 13.42 14.62 -5.04
CA LEU A 256 14.72 14.86 -5.67
C LEU A 256 14.97 16.35 -5.98
N GLU A 257 13.91 17.12 -6.19
CA GLU A 257 14.00 18.58 -6.38
C GLU A 257 14.26 19.31 -5.06
N ASN A 258 13.51 18.98 -4.00
CA ASN A 258 13.66 19.58 -2.68
C ASN A 258 13.71 18.53 -1.56
N PRO A 259 14.86 17.87 -1.33
CA PRO A 259 14.99 16.82 -0.34
C PRO A 259 14.74 17.32 1.08
N SER A 260 13.86 16.64 1.82
CA SER A 260 13.50 17.01 3.19
C SER A 260 13.15 15.77 4.04
N THR A 261 13.27 15.90 5.37
CA THR A 261 12.79 14.88 6.33
C THR A 261 11.26 14.74 6.30
N GLU A 262 10.54 15.76 5.85
CA GLU A 262 9.07 15.73 5.76
C GLU A 262 8.53 14.60 4.87
N PHE A 263 9.30 14.14 3.88
CA PHE A 263 8.93 13.00 3.04
C PHE A 263 9.02 11.65 3.79
N PHE A 264 9.54 11.64 5.01
CA PHE A 264 9.64 10.46 5.88
C PHE A 264 8.77 10.61 7.13
N THR A 265 8.04 11.72 7.28
CA THR A 265 7.14 11.96 8.40
C THR A 265 5.73 11.60 7.97
N GLU A 266 5.11 10.65 8.65
CA GLU A 266 3.69 10.34 8.46
C GLU A 266 2.85 11.53 8.93
N LYS A 267 2.01 12.06 8.03
CA LYS A 267 1.07 13.14 8.35
C LYS A 267 -0.25 12.51 8.77
N GLU A 268 -0.57 12.61 10.06
CA GLU A 268 -1.88 12.23 10.56
C GLU A 268 -2.93 13.30 10.25
N PHE A 269 -4.20 12.89 10.20
CA PHE A 269 -5.29 13.84 10.05
C PHE A 269 -5.47 14.61 11.35
N ASN A 270 -4.99 15.85 11.38
CA ASN A 270 -5.33 16.76 12.45
C ASN A 270 -6.73 17.35 12.18
N ILE A 271 -7.75 16.71 12.75
CA ILE A 271 -9.15 17.14 12.62
C ILE A 271 -9.32 18.61 13.05
N ASN A 272 -8.58 19.07 14.05
CA ASN A 272 -8.71 20.45 14.54
C ASN A 272 -8.18 21.44 13.49
N GLU A 273 -7.01 21.17 12.89
CA GLU A 273 -6.49 22.00 11.78
C GLU A 273 -7.42 21.99 10.57
N LEU A 274 -8.02 20.83 10.24
CA LEU A 274 -8.97 20.74 9.13
C LEU A 274 -10.27 21.50 9.40
N LYS A 275 -10.73 21.55 10.67
CA LYS A 275 -11.92 22.31 11.07
C LYS A 275 -11.72 23.83 11.03
N GLU A 276 -10.48 24.30 11.13
CA GLU A 276 -10.14 25.73 11.00
C GLU A 276 -10.17 26.20 9.54
N LYS A 277 -10.21 25.28 8.57
CA LYS A 277 -10.32 25.62 7.15
C LYS A 277 -11.79 25.82 6.75
N ASP A 278 -12.19 27.07 6.54
CA ASP A 278 -13.55 27.46 6.11
C ASP A 278 -13.99 26.85 4.75
N ASN A 279 -13.04 26.32 3.98
CA ASN A 279 -13.26 25.72 2.66
C ASN A 279 -13.20 24.18 2.66
N THR A 280 -13.36 23.52 3.81
CA THR A 280 -13.16 22.07 3.95
C THR A 280 -14.39 21.35 4.49
N ILE A 281 -14.77 20.24 3.85
CA ILE A 281 -15.71 19.28 4.41
C ILE A 281 -14.94 18.13 5.03
N ILE A 282 -15.39 17.71 6.20
CA ILE A 282 -14.91 16.51 6.90
C ILE A 282 -16.08 15.54 7.03
N ILE A 283 -15.89 14.30 6.58
CA ILE A 283 -16.88 13.23 6.70
C ILE A 283 -16.28 12.15 7.58
N GLU A 284 -16.96 11.86 8.69
CA GLU A 284 -16.65 10.73 9.57
C GLU A 284 -17.69 9.64 9.35
N CYS A 285 -17.24 8.41 9.12
CA CYS A 285 -18.11 7.26 8.94
C CYS A 285 -17.67 6.11 9.85
N THR A 286 -18.63 5.48 10.52
CA THR A 286 -18.38 4.24 11.23
C THR A 286 -18.37 3.07 10.23
N PRO A 287 -17.27 2.30 10.13
CA PRO A 287 -17.21 1.15 9.26
C PRO A 287 -18.22 0.08 9.69
N VAL A 288 -18.74 -0.67 8.71
CA VAL A 288 -19.52 -1.88 9.00
C VAL A 288 -18.59 -3.01 9.44
N ASP A 289 -19.10 -3.91 10.29
CA ASP A 289 -18.36 -5.10 10.69
C ASP A 289 -18.00 -5.97 9.47
N GLY A 290 -16.77 -6.49 9.45
CA GLY A 290 -16.30 -7.38 8.40
C GLY A 290 -14.79 -7.46 8.31
N LYS A 291 -14.30 -8.23 7.33
CA LYS A 291 -12.86 -8.30 7.03
C LYS A 291 -12.33 -6.93 6.63
N ILE A 292 -11.26 -6.48 7.28
CA ILE A 292 -10.64 -5.15 7.09
C ILE A 292 -10.46 -4.81 5.61
N ASP A 293 -9.94 -5.74 4.80
CA ASP A 293 -9.70 -5.52 3.38
C ASP A 293 -11.00 -5.27 2.58
N ILE A 294 -12.06 -6.00 2.90
CA ILE A 294 -13.40 -5.83 2.27
C ILE A 294 -14.00 -4.49 2.70
N VAL A 295 -13.91 -4.16 3.99
CA VAL A 295 -14.38 -2.90 4.55
C VAL A 295 -13.63 -1.75 3.90
N GLY A 296 -12.30 -1.77 3.89
CA GLY A 296 -11.45 -0.79 3.24
C GLY A 296 -11.81 -0.55 1.77
N CYS A 297 -12.08 -1.62 1.00
CA CYS A 297 -12.52 -1.47 -0.40
C CYS A 297 -13.88 -0.77 -0.54
N LYS A 298 -14.81 -1.00 0.39
CA LYS A 298 -16.09 -0.27 0.41
C LYS A 298 -15.86 1.20 0.74
N LEU A 299 -15.00 1.50 1.71
CA LEU A 299 -14.67 2.87 2.11
C LEU A 299 -13.95 3.64 0.99
N GLU A 300 -13.01 3.02 0.28
CA GLU A 300 -12.36 3.59 -0.93
C GLU A 300 -13.41 3.98 -1.99
N LYS A 301 -14.41 3.14 -2.21
CA LYS A 301 -15.52 3.44 -3.14
C LYS A 301 -16.37 4.62 -2.67
N VAL A 302 -16.61 4.74 -1.37
CA VAL A 302 -17.35 5.88 -0.78
C VAL A 302 -16.55 7.17 -0.97
N PHE A 303 -15.25 7.17 -0.67
CA PHE A 303 -14.37 8.31 -0.93
C PHE A 303 -14.40 8.73 -2.41
N LYS A 304 -14.23 7.76 -3.33
CA LYS A 304 -14.30 8.02 -4.78
C LYS A 304 -15.68 8.49 -5.24
N PHE A 305 -16.75 8.05 -4.59
CA PHE A 305 -18.10 8.52 -4.85
C PHE A 305 -18.24 10.01 -4.51
N PHE A 306 -17.87 10.42 -3.30
CA PHE A 306 -17.92 11.83 -2.89
C PHE A 306 -17.05 12.71 -3.77
N LYS A 307 -15.80 12.30 -4.03
CA LYS A 307 -14.90 13.02 -4.95
C LYS A 307 -15.58 13.29 -6.30
N ARG A 308 -16.16 12.26 -6.91
CA ARG A 308 -16.87 12.38 -8.20
C ARG A 308 -18.12 13.25 -8.11
N MET A 309 -18.86 13.17 -7.00
CA MET A 309 -20.07 13.98 -6.79
C MET A 309 -19.73 15.46 -6.67
N PHE A 310 -18.67 15.82 -5.96
CA PHE A 310 -18.18 17.20 -5.89
C PHE A 310 -17.70 17.70 -7.25
N GLU A 311 -16.83 16.94 -7.93
CA GLU A 311 -16.31 17.29 -9.25
C GLU A 311 -17.43 17.45 -10.30
N LYS A 312 -18.42 16.56 -10.30
CA LYS A 312 -19.59 16.62 -11.21
C LYS A 312 -20.45 17.87 -11.00
N ASN A 313 -20.44 18.42 -9.79
CA ASN A 313 -21.15 19.64 -9.43
C ASN A 313 -20.26 20.90 -9.50
N ASP A 314 -19.12 20.81 -10.21
CA ASP A 314 -18.17 21.89 -10.47
C ASP A 314 -17.40 22.40 -9.23
N PHE A 315 -17.43 21.66 -8.11
CA PHE A 315 -16.58 21.96 -6.96
C PHE A 315 -15.16 21.47 -7.24
N MET A 316 -14.23 22.41 -7.42
CA MET A 316 -12.81 22.11 -7.62
C MET A 316 -12.16 21.77 -6.30
N ILE A 317 -11.78 20.51 -6.13
CA ILE A 317 -11.07 20.01 -4.96
C ILE A 317 -9.59 20.42 -5.08
N GLU A 318 -9.12 21.17 -4.09
CA GLU A 318 -7.72 21.56 -3.92
C GLU A 318 -6.90 20.41 -3.34
N GLU A 319 -7.41 19.82 -2.26
CA GLU A 319 -6.77 18.76 -1.50
C GLU A 319 -7.85 17.81 -0.98
N CYS A 320 -7.61 16.52 -1.06
CA CYS A 320 -8.49 15.53 -0.45
C CYS A 320 -7.69 14.30 -0.06
N ASP A 321 -8.10 13.66 1.03
CA ASP A 321 -7.49 12.43 1.49
C ASP A 321 -8.47 11.68 2.40
N TRP A 322 -8.16 10.42 2.67
CA TRP A 322 -8.88 9.60 3.63
C TRP A 322 -7.93 8.77 4.52
N GLU A 323 -8.42 8.39 5.69
CA GLU A 323 -7.73 7.51 6.65
C GLU A 323 -8.74 6.52 7.23
N PHE A 324 -8.34 5.25 7.27
CA PHE A 324 -9.11 4.17 7.89
C PHE A 324 -8.30 3.56 9.02
N LYS A 325 -8.66 3.96 10.25
CA LYS A 325 -8.19 3.37 11.51
C LYS A 325 -9.38 2.65 12.16
N ASN A 326 -9.93 3.20 13.24
CA ASN A 326 -11.14 2.69 13.87
C ASN A 326 -12.41 3.20 13.16
N ASN A 327 -12.38 4.47 12.76
CA ASN A 327 -13.40 5.10 11.92
C ASN A 327 -12.77 5.44 10.56
N LEU A 328 -13.63 5.62 9.56
CA LEU A 328 -13.24 6.29 8.33
C LEU A 328 -13.34 7.79 8.54
N LEU A 329 -12.25 8.49 8.27
CA LEU A 329 -12.22 9.93 8.17
C LEU A 329 -11.81 10.30 6.76
N MET A 330 -12.54 11.20 6.11
CA MET A 330 -12.14 11.79 4.84
C MET A 330 -12.37 13.29 4.86
N TYR A 331 -11.56 14.02 4.11
CA TYR A 331 -11.76 15.45 3.92
C TYR A 331 -11.64 15.84 2.46
N PHE A 332 -12.28 16.95 2.13
CA PHE A 332 -12.24 17.60 0.83
C PHE A 332 -12.12 19.10 1.06
N SER A 333 -10.98 19.68 0.69
CA SER A 333 -10.74 21.12 0.67
C SER A 333 -10.97 21.64 -0.75
N PHE A 334 -11.65 22.78 -0.88
CA PHE A 334 -12.10 23.31 -2.17
C PHE A 334 -11.47 24.65 -2.50
N ASN A 335 -11.12 24.89 -3.77
CA ASN A 335 -10.61 26.19 -4.23
C ASN A 335 -11.61 27.33 -3.97
N LYS A 336 -12.90 27.04 -4.14
CA LYS A 336 -14.02 27.95 -3.88
C LYS A 336 -15.13 27.15 -3.22
N TYR A 337 -15.44 27.45 -1.97
CA TYR A 337 -16.45 26.73 -1.18
C TYR A 337 -17.87 27.09 -1.62
N GLU A 338 -18.15 28.36 -1.85
CA GLU A 338 -19.47 28.82 -2.30
C GLU A 338 -19.39 29.27 -3.76
N LEU A 339 -20.06 28.56 -4.65
CA LEU A 339 -20.11 28.85 -6.09
C LEU A 339 -21.18 29.90 -6.41
N ASP A 340 -21.01 30.59 -7.54
CA ASP A 340 -22.00 31.54 -8.03
C ASP A 340 -23.26 30.81 -8.50
N GLU A 341 -24.44 31.40 -8.28
CA GLU A 341 -25.75 30.77 -8.59
C GLU A 341 -25.88 30.33 -10.05
N ILE A 342 -25.28 31.11 -10.95
CA ILE A 342 -25.35 30.88 -12.39
C ILE A 342 -24.03 30.30 -12.87
N LYS A 343 -24.11 29.24 -13.66
CA LYS A 343 -22.97 28.71 -14.43
C LYS A 343 -23.18 28.84 -15.93
N GLU A 344 -22.06 28.98 -16.63
CA GLU A 344 -22.02 28.90 -18.08
C GLU A 344 -21.74 27.46 -18.50
N VAL A 345 -22.64 26.91 -19.32
CA VAL A 345 -22.44 25.62 -19.99
C VAL A 345 -22.00 25.90 -21.41
N ILE A 346 -20.77 25.53 -21.73
CA ILE A 346 -20.21 25.69 -23.07
C ILE A 346 -20.62 24.49 -23.93
N GLY A 347 -21.36 24.78 -24.98
CA GLY A 347 -21.83 23.84 -25.99
C GLY A 347 -20.88 23.74 -27.19
N PRO A 348 -21.36 23.14 -28.29
CA PRO A 348 -20.56 22.96 -29.51
C PRO A 348 -20.29 24.30 -30.21
N ALA A 349 -19.32 24.27 -31.13
CA ALA A 349 -19.07 25.39 -32.03
C ALA A 349 -20.32 25.73 -32.84
N GLU A 350 -20.52 27.02 -33.13
CA GLU A 350 -21.66 27.50 -33.92
C GLU A 350 -21.76 26.81 -35.28
N SER A 351 -20.62 26.51 -35.89
CA SER A 351 -20.51 25.84 -37.19
C SER A 351 -20.93 24.37 -37.19
N PHE A 352 -21.15 23.75 -36.02
CA PHE A 352 -21.53 22.34 -35.90
C PHE A 352 -23.04 22.18 -35.62
N GLU A 353 -23.83 22.27 -36.70
CA GLU A 353 -25.30 22.28 -36.68
C GLU A 353 -25.93 21.08 -35.93
N GLN A 354 -25.46 19.85 -36.21
CA GLN A 354 -26.01 18.64 -35.58
C GLN A 354 -25.86 18.63 -34.05
N GLY A 355 -24.76 19.20 -33.52
CA GLY A 355 -24.57 19.33 -32.08
C GLY A 355 -25.35 20.50 -31.50
N ALA A 356 -25.47 21.60 -32.25
CA ALA A 356 -26.17 22.81 -31.82
C ALA A 356 -27.68 22.58 -31.61
N ASP A 357 -28.31 21.73 -32.41
CA ASP A 357 -29.75 21.42 -32.27
C ASP A 357 -30.10 20.76 -30.94
N GLY A 358 -29.32 19.75 -30.54
CA GLY A 358 -29.50 19.08 -29.25
C GLY A 358 -29.24 20.02 -28.08
N PHE A 359 -28.22 20.88 -28.19
CA PHE A 359 -27.87 21.86 -27.18
C PHE A 359 -28.98 22.92 -27.00
N ARG A 360 -29.46 23.51 -28.09
CA ARG A 360 -30.56 24.50 -28.09
C ARG A 360 -31.88 23.92 -27.61
N LYS A 361 -32.16 22.65 -27.92
CA LYS A 361 -33.35 21.96 -27.40
C LYS A 361 -33.30 21.80 -25.88
N LYS A 362 -32.12 21.54 -25.33
CA LYS A 362 -31.90 21.41 -23.88
C LYS A 362 -31.80 22.76 -23.18
N TYR A 363 -31.24 23.77 -23.86
CA TYR A 363 -31.03 25.12 -23.36
C TYR A 363 -31.60 26.16 -24.35
N PRO A 364 -32.92 26.43 -24.29
CA PRO A 364 -33.57 27.32 -25.26
C PRO A 364 -33.07 28.77 -25.21
N SER A 365 -32.52 29.19 -24.07
CA SER A 365 -31.92 30.52 -23.85
C SER A 365 -30.43 30.60 -24.18
N ALA A 366 -29.86 29.60 -24.85
CA ALA A 366 -28.46 29.62 -25.23
C ALA A 366 -28.17 30.69 -26.29
N GLU A 367 -27.00 31.32 -26.20
CA GLU A 367 -26.52 32.36 -27.12
C GLU A 367 -25.11 32.00 -27.62
N VAL A 368 -24.67 32.55 -28.75
CA VAL A 368 -23.31 32.30 -29.26
C VAL A 368 -22.35 33.31 -28.62
N ILE A 369 -21.37 32.80 -27.88
CA ILE A 369 -20.28 33.58 -27.27
C ILE A 369 -18.96 33.02 -27.80
N GLU A 370 -18.14 33.87 -28.41
CA GLU A 370 -16.83 33.48 -28.99
C GLU A 370 -16.90 32.27 -29.95
N GLY A 371 -17.96 32.19 -30.76
CA GLY A 371 -18.14 31.12 -31.75
C GLY A 371 -18.60 29.78 -31.17
N LYS A 372 -19.01 29.72 -29.90
CA LYS A 372 -19.61 28.54 -29.26
C LYS A 372 -20.97 28.88 -28.69
N TRP A 373 -21.90 27.93 -28.74
CA TRP A 373 -23.16 28.04 -28.01
C TRP A 373 -22.89 28.01 -26.51
N THR A 374 -23.45 28.94 -25.77
CA THR A 374 -23.28 29.06 -24.31
C THR A 374 -24.63 29.29 -23.67
N ALA A 375 -24.92 28.53 -22.61
CA ALA A 375 -26.14 28.67 -21.83
C ALA A 375 -25.82 29.07 -20.39
N LYS A 376 -26.59 30.01 -19.84
CA LYS A 376 -26.57 30.35 -18.42
C LYS A 376 -27.63 29.53 -17.69
N VAL A 377 -27.22 28.75 -16.69
CA VAL A 377 -28.11 27.87 -15.94
C VAL A 377 -27.88 28.01 -14.44
N ASN A 378 -28.93 27.85 -13.65
CA ASN A 378 -28.81 27.81 -12.20
C ASN A 378 -28.15 26.50 -11.75
N ARG A 379 -27.26 26.62 -10.77
CA ARG A 379 -26.66 25.46 -10.10
C ARG A 379 -27.68 24.81 -9.18
N GLU A 380 -27.61 23.47 -9.09
CA GLU A 380 -28.40 22.71 -8.13
C GLU A 380 -27.88 22.89 -6.70
N PHE A 381 -26.56 22.95 -6.54
CA PHE A 381 -25.87 23.15 -5.27
C PHE A 381 -24.92 24.35 -5.35
N LEU A 382 -24.98 25.24 -4.36
CA LEU A 382 -24.08 26.38 -4.24
C LEU A 382 -22.91 26.12 -3.30
N LYS A 383 -23.08 25.18 -2.37
CA LYS A 383 -22.07 24.78 -1.40
C LYS A 383 -21.92 23.26 -1.40
N PRO A 384 -20.72 22.74 -1.14
CA PRO A 384 -20.48 21.31 -1.21
C PRO A 384 -21.20 20.56 -0.07
N ASP A 385 -21.49 21.18 1.07
CA ASP A 385 -22.19 20.55 2.20
C ASP A 385 -23.68 20.28 1.93
N ALA A 386 -24.23 20.83 0.85
CA ALA A 386 -25.58 20.55 0.39
C ALA A 386 -25.68 19.28 -0.48
N ILE A 387 -24.55 18.70 -0.91
CA ILE A 387 -24.45 17.43 -1.66
C ILE A 387 -24.39 16.27 -0.68
#